data_AF-A0A0A9YL33-F1
#
_entry.id   AF-A0A0A9YL33-F1
#
_cell.length_a   1.000
_cell.length_b   1.000
_cell.length_c   1.000
_cell.angle_alpha   90.00
_cell.angle_beta   90.00
_cell.angle_gamma   90.00
#
_symmetry.space_group_name_H-M   'P 1'
#
loop_
_entity.id
_entity.type
_entity.pdbx_description
1 polymer ?
#
loop_
_entity_poly.entity_id
_entity_poly.type
_entity_poly.pdbx_seq_one_letter_code
_entity_poly.pdbx_strand_id
1 'polypeptide(L)'
;CYNISNGDDLDIFVRDFRITACLGLLKKLIQEVDEDKDIFSDTGKIPLKAVEFAVKRCWEVVAKEEHEDIDGVTEEQVWDHQWDQFLTHYYQFVHDNLKFIDAVPTQIHEMYAC
;
A
#
# COMPACT_ATOMS: atom_id res chain seq x y z
N CYS A 1 17.92 12.50 -4.83
CA CYS A 1 18.61 12.29 -3.53
C CYS A 1 18.18 13.39 -2.59
N TYR A 2 17.89 13.07 -1.33
CA TYR A 2 17.38 14.01 -0.33
C TYR A 2 18.43 14.27 0.75
N ASN A 3 18.51 15.48 1.27
CA ASN A 3 19.28 15.79 2.46
C ASN A 3 18.42 15.65 3.72
N ILE A 4 18.45 14.49 4.37
CA ILE A 4 17.62 14.20 5.56
C ILE A 4 17.95 15.04 6.80
N SER A 5 19.03 15.83 6.77
CA SER A 5 19.32 16.79 7.84
C SER A 5 18.52 18.09 7.69
N ASN A 6 17.92 18.32 6.52
CA ASN A 6 16.98 19.39 6.25
C ASN A 6 15.54 18.84 6.44
N GLY A 7 14.70 19.54 7.20
CA GLY A 7 13.32 19.14 7.48
C GLY A 7 12.46 19.04 6.24
N ASP A 8 12.59 19.99 5.31
CA ASP A 8 11.77 20.00 4.08
C ASP A 8 12.12 18.81 3.17
N ASP A 9 13.40 18.54 2.99
CA ASP A 9 13.89 17.38 2.22
C ASP A 9 13.48 16.06 2.88
N LEU A 10 13.45 16.01 4.22
CA LEU A 10 12.99 14.84 4.96
C LEU A 10 11.50 14.58 4.71
N ASP A 11 10.66 15.60 4.74
CA ASP A 11 9.22 15.46 4.49
C ASP A 11 8.92 14.97 3.06
N ILE A 12 9.69 15.46 2.07
CA ILE A 12 9.59 14.97 0.69
C ILE A 12 10.03 13.51 0.62
N PHE A 13 11.16 13.16 1.24
CA PHE A 13 11.63 11.77 1.30
C PHE A 13 10.60 10.83 1.92
N VAL A 14 9.99 11.21 3.05
CA VAL A 14 8.97 10.40 3.74
C VAL A 14 7.78 10.14 2.82
N ARG A 15 7.31 11.15 2.10
CA ARG A 15 6.22 11.03 1.12
C ARG A 15 6.58 10.05 -0.01
N ASP A 16 7.76 10.20 -0.60
CA ASP A 16 8.19 9.36 -1.72
C ASP A 16 8.45 7.92 -1.27
N PHE A 17 8.99 7.74 -0.06
CA PHE A 17 9.18 6.42 0.54
C PHE A 17 7.83 5.71 0.77
N ARG A 18 6.83 6.42 1.29
CA ARG A 18 5.47 5.89 1.50
C ARG A 18 4.86 5.34 0.21
N ILE A 19 4.96 6.08 -0.90
CA ILE A 19 4.48 5.61 -2.22
C ILE A 19 5.35 4.45 -2.75
N THR A 20 6.67 4.52 -2.56
CA THR A 20 7.58 3.44 -2.93
C THR A 20 7.24 2.13 -2.20
N ALA A 21 6.86 2.20 -0.92
CA ALA A 21 6.40 1.05 -0.14
C ALA A 21 5.07 0.48 -0.66
N CYS A 22 4.11 1.32 -1.05
CA CYS A 22 2.88 0.88 -1.74
C CYS A 22 3.21 0.08 -3.00
N LEU A 23 4.05 0.61 -3.89
CA LEU A 23 4.48 -0.08 -5.10
C LEU A 23 5.25 -1.37 -4.79
N GLY A 24 6.11 -1.35 -3.78
CA GLY A 24 6.90 -2.51 -3.35
C GLY A 24 6.02 -3.66 -2.84
N LEU A 25 4.98 -3.35 -2.06
CA LEU A 25 4.00 -4.33 -1.59
C LEU A 25 3.29 -4.99 -2.77
N LEU A 26 2.76 -4.19 -3.70
CA LEU A 26 2.02 -4.68 -4.86
C LEU A 26 2.90 -5.51 -5.81
N LYS A 27 4.14 -5.07 -6.06
CA LYS A 27 5.10 -5.82 -6.87
C LYS A 27 5.42 -7.18 -6.26
N LYS A 28 5.69 -7.23 -4.94
CA LYS A 28 5.95 -8.48 -4.22
C LYS A 28 4.72 -9.39 -4.28
N LEU A 29 3.52 -8.84 -4.10
CA LEU A 29 2.28 -9.59 -4.16
C LEU A 29 2.10 -10.27 -5.52
N ILE A 30 2.24 -9.53 -6.61
CA ILE A 30 2.14 -10.05 -7.97
C ILE A 30 3.17 -11.16 -8.20
N GLN A 31 4.42 -10.95 -7.77
CA GLN A 31 5.45 -11.98 -7.89
C GLN A 31 5.09 -13.28 -7.16
N GLU A 32 4.59 -13.20 -5.92
CA GLU A 32 4.22 -14.40 -5.17
C GLU A 32 3.02 -15.13 -5.80
N VAL A 33 2.07 -14.39 -6.39
CA VAL A 33 0.94 -14.95 -7.15
C VAL A 33 1.41 -15.62 -8.45
N ASP A 34 2.28 -14.97 -9.22
CA ASP A 34 2.85 -15.51 -10.46
C ASP A 34 3.68 -16.78 -10.22
N GLU A 35 4.28 -16.89 -9.03
CA GLU A 35 5.02 -18.08 -8.57
C GLU A 35 4.11 -19.16 -7.93
N ASP A 36 2.77 -18.99 -7.98
CA ASP A 36 1.76 -19.89 -7.39
C ASP A 36 2.00 -20.18 -5.90
N LYS A 37 2.54 -19.20 -5.18
CA LYS A 37 2.77 -19.33 -3.74
C LYS A 37 1.49 -19.04 -2.97
N ASP A 38 1.32 -19.80 -1.90
CA ASP A 38 0.24 -19.55 -0.96
C ASP A 38 0.54 -18.30 -0.12
N ILE A 39 -0.14 -17.20 -0.44
CA ILE A 39 -0.01 -15.90 0.22
C ILE A 39 -0.96 -15.72 1.41
N PHE A 40 -1.89 -16.66 1.64
CA PHE A 40 -2.85 -16.63 2.74
C PHE A 40 -2.53 -17.70 3.79
N SER A 41 -2.96 -17.48 5.03
CA SER A 41 -2.89 -18.49 6.09
C SER A 41 -3.82 -18.13 7.24
N ASP A 42 -4.31 -19.17 7.91
CA ASP A 42 -4.97 -19.14 9.21
C ASP A 42 -4.17 -18.42 10.32
N THR A 43 -2.83 -18.44 10.22
CA THR A 43 -1.89 -17.72 11.10
C THR A 43 -1.35 -16.43 10.48
N GLY A 44 -1.94 -15.99 9.37
CA GLY A 44 -1.63 -14.75 8.69
C GLY A 44 -1.73 -13.54 9.61
N LYS A 45 -0.96 -12.49 9.29
CA LYS A 45 -0.88 -11.28 10.13
C LYS A 45 -1.23 -10.01 9.38
N ILE A 46 -1.24 -10.08 8.05
CA ILE A 46 -1.45 -8.91 7.21
C ILE A 46 -2.91 -8.89 6.74
N PRO A 47 -3.67 -7.82 7.00
CA PRO A 47 -5.03 -7.71 6.48
C PRO A 47 -5.01 -7.38 4.98
N LEU A 48 -5.97 -7.91 4.22
CA LEU A 48 -6.16 -7.55 2.80
C LEU A 48 -6.31 -6.04 2.56
N LYS A 49 -6.83 -5.32 3.55
CA LYS A 49 -6.93 -3.86 3.54
C LYS A 49 -5.57 -3.16 3.31
N ALA A 50 -4.44 -3.80 3.59
CA ALA A 50 -3.12 -3.28 3.24
C ALA A 50 -2.93 -3.19 1.70
N VAL A 51 -3.47 -4.15 0.95
CA VAL A 51 -3.46 -4.14 -0.52
C VAL A 51 -4.35 -3.02 -1.05
N GLU A 52 -5.59 -2.92 -0.55
CA GLU A 52 -6.52 -1.84 -0.93
C GLU A 52 -5.92 -0.46 -0.68
N PHE A 53 -5.29 -0.29 0.49
CA PHE A 53 -4.60 0.95 0.85
C PHE A 53 -3.48 1.26 -0.16
N ALA A 54 -2.63 0.29 -0.49
CA ALA A 54 -1.56 0.49 -1.46
C ALA A 54 -2.09 0.83 -2.86
N VAL A 55 -3.10 0.11 -3.35
CA VAL A 55 -3.73 0.36 -4.65
C VAL A 55 -4.30 1.77 -4.71
N LYS A 56 -5.05 2.18 -3.69
CA LYS A 56 -5.67 3.51 -3.64
C LYS A 56 -4.63 4.63 -3.68
N ARG A 57 -3.55 4.51 -2.89
CA ARG A 57 -2.46 5.50 -2.87
C ARG A 57 -1.72 5.57 -4.21
N CYS A 58 -1.50 4.43 -4.87
CA CYS A 58 -0.92 4.40 -6.21
C CYS A 58 -1.84 5.04 -7.25
N TRP A 59 -3.15 4.77 -7.18
CA TRP A 59 -4.14 5.37 -8.07
C TRP A 59 -4.19 6.89 -7.91
N GLU A 60 -4.20 7.41 -6.68
CA GLU A 60 -4.17 8.85 -6.41
C GLU A 60 -2.95 9.55 -7.03
N VAL A 61 -1.78 8.88 -7.03
CA VAL A 61 -0.57 9.41 -7.69
C VAL A 61 -0.77 9.47 -9.21
N VAL A 62 -1.34 8.43 -9.83
CA VAL A 62 -1.61 8.43 -11.27
C VAL A 62 -2.63 9.50 -11.65
N ALA A 63 -3.75 9.56 -10.93
CA ALA A 63 -4.82 10.54 -11.15
C ALA A 63 -4.30 11.99 -11.06
N LYS A 64 -3.40 12.26 -10.11
CA LYS A 64 -2.75 13.57 -9.96
C LYS A 64 -1.85 13.92 -11.14
N GLU A 65 -1.06 12.97 -11.64
CA GLU A 65 -0.22 13.19 -12.83
C GLU A 65 -1.08 13.39 -14.10
N GLU A 66 -2.25 12.76 -14.16
CA GLU A 66 -3.24 12.95 -15.23
C GLU A 66 -4.11 14.20 -15.05
N HIS A 67 -3.87 14.99 -13.99
CA HIS A 67 -4.62 16.20 -13.65
C HIS A 67 -6.12 15.97 -13.43
N GLU A 68 -6.51 14.74 -13.06
CA GLU A 68 -7.89 14.33 -12.75
C GLU A 68 -8.35 14.81 -11.36
N ASP A 69 -7.44 15.34 -10.55
CA ASP A 69 -7.68 15.89 -9.21
C ASP A 69 -8.29 17.31 -9.24
N ILE A 70 -8.26 17.99 -10.40
CA ILE A 70 -8.73 19.37 -10.56
C ILE A 70 -10.27 19.47 -10.51
N ASP A 71 -10.97 18.44 -11.01
CA ASP A 71 -12.44 18.46 -11.18
C ASP A 71 -13.21 17.83 -9.98
N GLY A 72 -12.48 17.35 -8.98
CA GLY A 72 -12.99 17.05 -7.64
C GLY A 72 -13.20 15.57 -7.32
N VAL A 73 -12.29 15.04 -6.50
CA VAL A 73 -12.60 14.26 -5.29
C VAL A 73 -11.60 14.73 -4.25
N THR A 74 -12.07 15.22 -3.10
CA THR A 74 -11.22 15.63 -1.98
C THR A 74 -10.16 14.56 -1.73
N GLU A 75 -8.86 14.88 -1.88
CA GLU A 75 -7.77 13.97 -1.51
C GLU A 75 -8.10 13.43 -0.10
N GLU A 76 -8.32 12.12 0.03
CA GLU A 76 -8.61 11.55 1.34
C GLU A 76 -7.40 11.76 2.24
N GLN A 77 -7.58 12.57 3.28
CA GLN A 77 -6.50 12.83 4.21
C GLN A 77 -6.09 11.54 4.92
N VAL A 78 -4.87 11.08 4.64
CA VAL A 78 -4.26 9.93 5.31
C VAL A 78 -3.37 10.41 6.44
N TRP A 79 -3.71 9.99 7.66
CA TRP A 79 -2.98 10.37 8.86
C TRP A 79 -1.71 9.54 9.04
N ASP A 80 -0.73 10.08 9.77
CA ASP A 80 0.57 9.40 9.99
C ASP A 80 0.40 8.02 10.64
N HIS A 81 -0.53 7.86 11.59
CA HIS A 81 -0.77 6.56 12.22
C HIS A 81 -1.29 5.50 11.23
N GLN A 82 -1.99 5.92 10.16
CA GLN A 82 -2.43 5.00 9.10
C GLN A 82 -1.25 4.60 8.23
N TRP A 83 -0.34 5.54 7.95
CA TRP A 83 0.92 5.24 7.28
C TRP A 83 1.81 4.31 8.08
N ASP A 84 1.96 4.53 9.38
CA ASP A 84 2.76 3.66 10.26
C ASP A 84 2.20 2.24 10.32
N GLN A 85 0.88 2.11 10.39
CA GLN A 85 0.20 0.82 10.31
C GLN A 85 0.48 0.15 8.96
N PHE A 86 0.32 0.87 7.85
CA PHE A 86 0.60 0.34 6.52
C PHE A 86 2.06 -0.08 6.36
N LEU A 87 3.02 0.75 6.79
CA LEU A 87 4.44 0.46 6.72
C LEU A 87 4.81 -0.78 7.55
N THR A 88 4.17 -0.98 8.70
CA THR A 88 4.32 -2.22 9.48
C THR A 88 3.93 -3.44 8.65
N HIS A 89 2.78 -3.39 7.97
CA HIS A 89 2.33 -4.47 7.09
C HIS A 89 3.24 -4.68 5.88
N TYR A 90 3.74 -3.59 5.29
CA TYR A 90 4.73 -3.65 4.22
C TYR A 90 6.00 -4.40 4.65
N TYR A 91 6.58 -4.05 5.81
CA TYR A 91 7.75 -4.75 6.33
C TYR A 91 7.47 -6.24 6.59
N GLN A 92 6.34 -6.54 7.24
CA GLN A 92 5.92 -7.91 7.51
C GLN A 92 5.81 -8.74 6.22
N PHE A 93 5.24 -8.17 5.16
CA PHE A 93 5.02 -8.89 3.91
C PHE A 93 6.29 -9.00 3.07
N VAL A 94 6.94 -7.87 2.80
CA VAL A 94 8.03 -7.77 1.83
C VAL A 94 9.36 -8.25 2.40
N HIS A 95 9.62 -7.98 3.68
CA HIS A 95 10.89 -8.31 4.32
C HIS A 95 10.81 -9.60 5.14
N ASP A 96 9.74 -9.77 5.93
CA ASP A 96 9.61 -10.92 6.82
C ASP A 96 8.90 -12.13 6.16
N ASN A 97 8.40 -11.97 4.92
CA ASN A 97 7.65 -12.99 4.17
C ASN A 97 6.46 -13.57 4.95
N LEU A 98 5.82 -12.74 5.78
CA LEU A 98 4.58 -13.11 6.47
C LEU A 98 3.42 -13.11 5.49
N LYS A 99 2.38 -13.88 5.82
CA LYS A 99 1.21 -14.08 4.97
C LYS A 99 0.03 -13.19 5.36
N PHE A 100 -0.89 -13.03 4.42
CA PHE A 100 -2.18 -12.41 4.65
C PHE A 100 -3.08 -13.30 5.50
N ILE A 101 -3.92 -12.68 6.30
CA ILE A 101 -5.04 -13.34 6.97
C ILE A 101 -5.98 -13.85 5.88
N ASP A 102 -6.51 -15.07 6.06
CA ASP A 102 -7.49 -15.65 5.14
C ASP A 102 -8.61 -14.65 4.80
N ALA A 103 -8.79 -14.45 3.50
CA ALA A 103 -9.79 -13.53 2.98
C ALA A 103 -11.20 -14.03 3.30
N VAL A 104 -12.04 -13.19 3.91
CA VAL A 104 -13.45 -13.54 4.07
C VAL A 104 -14.21 -13.33 2.74
N PRO A 105 -15.23 -14.13 2.43
CA PRO A 105 -15.95 -14.05 1.14
C PRO A 105 -16.47 -12.65 0.79
N THR A 106 -16.86 -11.87 1.80
CA THR A 106 -17.29 -10.47 1.63
C THR A 106 -16.17 -9.56 1.12
N GLN A 107 -14.94 -9.70 1.64
CA GLN A 107 -13.79 -8.91 1.18
C GLN A 107 -13.44 -9.23 -0.27
N ILE A 108 -13.48 -10.52 -0.63
CA ILE A 108 -13.25 -10.96 -2.01
C ILE A 108 -14.29 -10.33 -2.94
N HIS A 109 -15.57 -10.36 -2.56
CA HIS A 109 -16.64 -9.77 -3.36
C HIS A 109 -16.48 -8.25 -3.52
N GLU A 110 -16.10 -7.54 -2.45
CA GLU A 110 -15.85 -6.10 -2.50
C GLU A 110 -14.70 -5.76 -3.46
N MET A 111 -13.62 -6.54 -3.46
CA MET A 111 -12.49 -6.34 -4.38
C MET A 111 -12.85 -6.51 -5.87
N TYR A 112 -13.80 -7.39 -6.21
CA TYR A 112 -14.26 -7.58 -7.61
C TYR A 112 -15.35 -6.58 -8.05
N ALA A 113 -15.92 -5.83 -7.11
CA ALA A 113 -16.99 -4.86 -7.38
C ALA A 113 -16.47 -3.42 -7.56
N CYS A 114 -15.20 -3.17 -7.25
CA CYS A 114 -14.45 -1.96 -7.62
C CYS A 114 -13.94 -2.06 -9.06
#